data_AF-A0A7V2CKI0-F1
#
_entry.id   AF-A0A7V2CKI0-F1
#
_cell.length_a   1.000
_cell.length_b   1.000
_cell.length_c   1.000
_cell.angle_alpha   90.00
_cell.angle_beta   90.00
_cell.angle_gamma   90.00
#
_symmetry.space_group_name_H-M   'P 1'
#
loop_
_entity.id
_entity.type
_entity.pdbx_description
1 polymer ?
#
loop_
_entity_poly.entity_id
_entity_poly.type
_entity_poly.pdbx_seq_one_letter_code
_entity_poly.pdbx_strand_id
1 'polypeptide(L)'
;MLPRRFLLLLLVPTTLILIGTVGYVVLEPAYSWFDALYMTVMTVTTVGYGEVHKLHTPGRVFTMFLMLSGIFTMFYAMGEVIRAIVSGEFRFVMGRPFMEQALS
;
A
#
# COMPACT_ATOMS: atom_id res chain seq x y z
N MET A 1 15.88 7.67 14.19
CA MET A 1 15.90 7.59 12.71
C MET A 1 15.06 6.40 12.30
N LEU A 2 13.98 6.58 11.57
CA LEU A 2 13.15 5.46 11.10
C LEU A 2 14.01 4.54 10.22
N PRO A 3 14.06 3.21 10.50
CA PRO A 3 14.79 2.28 9.66
C PRO A 3 14.28 2.36 8.22
N ARG A 4 15.20 2.37 7.24
CA ARG A 4 14.88 2.55 5.79
C ARG A 4 13.75 1.62 5.30
N ARG A 5 13.61 0.43 5.87
CA ARG A 5 12.52 -0.52 5.59
C ARG A 5 11.12 0.05 5.85
N PHE A 6 10.91 0.82 6.92
CA PHE A 6 9.60 1.41 7.23
C PHE A 6 9.22 2.49 6.21
N LEU A 7 10.21 3.19 5.65
CA LEU A 7 9.97 4.11 4.54
C LEU A 7 9.54 3.36 3.29
N LEU A 8 10.15 2.21 2.97
CA LEU A 8 9.75 1.38 1.83
C LEU A 8 8.31 0.85 1.98
N LEU A 9 7.90 0.47 3.20
CA LEU A 9 6.53 0.02 3.49
C LEU A 9 5.47 1.09 3.20
N LEU A 10 5.82 2.37 3.35
CA LEU A 10 4.91 3.47 3.02
C LEU A 10 5.02 3.88 1.55
N LEU A 11 6.25 3.98 1.04
CA LEU A 11 6.53 4.54 -0.28
C LEU A 11 6.07 3.61 -1.42
N VAL A 12 6.33 2.31 -1.34
CA VAL A 12 6.00 1.35 -2.41
C VAL A 12 4.49 1.27 -2.68
N PRO A 13 3.61 1.06 -1.69
CA PRO A 13 2.17 1.07 -1.97
C PRO A 13 1.68 2.46 -2.41
N THR A 14 2.24 3.54 -1.87
CA THR A 14 1.86 4.90 -2.30
C THR A 14 2.21 5.14 -3.76
N THR A 15 3.40 4.76 -4.22
CA THR A 15 3.78 4.90 -5.64
C THR A 15 2.94 4.01 -6.53
N LEU A 16 2.63 2.78 -6.13
CA LEU A 16 1.70 1.92 -6.86
C LEU A 16 0.30 2.53 -6.95
N ILE A 17 -0.19 3.16 -5.88
CA ILE A 17 -1.49 3.84 -5.91
C ILE A 17 -1.48 5.01 -6.89
N LEU A 18 -0.41 5.81 -6.90
CA LEU A 18 -0.29 6.92 -7.84
C LEU A 18 -0.20 6.44 -9.30
N ILE A 19 0.64 5.43 -9.57
CA ILE A 19 0.81 4.84 -10.91
C ILE A 19 -0.49 4.18 -11.38
N GLY A 20 -1.15 3.42 -10.51
CA GLY A 20 -2.46 2.81 -10.76
C GLY A 20 -3.50 3.85 -11.14
N THR A 21 -3.62 4.90 -10.32
CA THR A 21 -4.61 5.97 -10.50
C THR A 21 -4.39 6.69 -11.83
N VAL A 22 -3.16 7.13 -12.10
CA VAL A 22 -2.83 7.80 -13.37
C VAL A 22 -3.03 6.86 -14.55
N GLY A 23 -2.64 5.59 -14.43
CA GLY A 23 -2.82 4.58 -15.46
C GLY A 23 -4.29 4.39 -15.85
N TYR A 24 -5.19 4.29 -14.87
CA TYR A 24 -6.63 4.20 -15.16
C TYR A 24 -7.18 5.47 -15.79
N VAL A 25 -6.82 6.66 -15.30
CA VAL A 25 -7.27 7.93 -15.90
C VAL A 25 -6.84 8.06 -17.36
N VAL A 26 -5.63 7.60 -17.69
CA VAL A 26 -5.08 7.71 -19.05
C VAL A 26 -5.63 6.62 -19.98
N LEU A 27 -5.78 5.39 -19.50
CA LEU A 27 -6.18 4.24 -20.32
C LEU A 27 -7.69 4.10 -20.46
N GLU A 28 -8.46 4.62 -19.51
CA GLU A 28 -9.91 4.38 -19.41
C GLU A 28 -10.68 5.71 -19.37
N PRO A 29 -11.25 6.16 -20.50
CA PRO A 29 -11.90 7.46 -20.60
C PRO A 29 -13.12 7.65 -19.68
N ALA A 30 -13.75 6.56 -19.25
CA ALA A 30 -14.91 6.58 -18.37
C ALA A 30 -14.55 6.84 -16.89
N TYR A 31 -13.26 6.75 -16.53
CA TYR A 31 -12.82 6.89 -15.14
C TYR A 31 -12.58 8.35 -14.77
N SER A 32 -13.28 8.83 -13.75
CA SER A 32 -12.86 10.05 -13.05
C SER A 32 -11.60 9.77 -12.22
N TRP A 33 -10.91 10.84 -11.79
CA TRP A 33 -9.75 10.71 -10.89
C TRP A 33 -10.09 9.96 -9.61
N PHE A 34 -11.29 10.16 -9.06
CA PHE A 34 -11.72 9.49 -7.84
C PHE A 34 -12.04 8.02 -8.09
N ASP A 35 -12.70 7.68 -9.19
CA ASP A 35 -13.00 6.29 -9.56
C ASP A 35 -11.71 5.51 -9.83
N ALA A 36 -10.72 6.16 -10.46
CA ALA A 36 -9.41 5.57 -10.73
C ALA A 36 -8.63 5.32 -9.44
N LEU A 37 -8.68 6.27 -8.49
CA LEU A 37 -8.08 6.10 -7.17
C LEU A 37 -8.77 4.95 -6.42
N TYR A 38 -10.10 4.95 -6.39
CA TYR A 38 -10.89 3.92 -5.73
C TYR A 38 -10.58 2.54 -6.29
N MET A 39 -10.62 2.38 -7.62
CA MET A 39 -10.26 1.15 -8.35
C MET A 39 -8.85 0.67 -8.03
N THR A 40 -7.89 1.60 -7.98
CA THR A 40 -6.51 1.26 -7.65
C THR A 40 -6.38 0.79 -6.21
N VAL A 41 -6.99 1.50 -5.26
CA VAL A 41 -6.94 1.13 -3.84
C VAL A 41 -7.54 -0.24 -3.62
N MET A 42 -8.75 -0.51 -4.13
CA MET A 42 -9.38 -1.84 -3.96
C MET A 42 -8.60 -2.97 -4.64
N THR A 43 -7.86 -2.67 -5.72
CA THR A 43 -7.02 -3.62 -6.43
C THR A 43 -5.75 -3.94 -5.63
N VAL A 44 -5.01 -2.91 -5.20
CA VAL A 44 -3.74 -3.07 -4.44
C VAL A 44 -3.99 -3.66 -3.07
N THR A 45 -5.11 -3.32 -2.42
CA THR A 45 -5.52 -3.89 -1.13
C THR A 45 -6.18 -5.27 -1.25
N THR A 46 -6.32 -5.81 -2.46
CA THR A 46 -6.94 -7.11 -2.76
C THR A 46 -8.42 -7.25 -2.35
N VAL A 47 -9.12 -6.13 -2.10
CA VAL A 47 -10.54 -6.13 -1.76
C VAL A 47 -11.39 -6.54 -2.96
N GLY A 48 -11.13 -5.96 -4.14
CA GLY A 48 -11.61 -6.52 -5.42
C GLY A 48 -13.13 -6.66 -5.61
N TYR A 49 -13.95 -5.66 -5.24
CA TYR A 49 -15.40 -5.63 -5.51
C TYR A 49 -15.83 -5.70 -6.99
N GLY A 50 -14.90 -5.70 -7.95
CA GLY A 50 -15.16 -5.67 -9.39
C GLY A 50 -14.72 -4.38 -10.08
N GLU A 51 -14.87 -4.32 -11.40
CA GLU A 51 -14.54 -3.12 -12.19
C GLU A 51 -15.55 -1.99 -11.87
N VAL A 52 -15.07 -0.78 -11.53
CA VAL A 52 -15.93 0.40 -11.30
C VAL A 52 -16.70 0.78 -12.58
N HIS A 53 -15.99 0.78 -13.71
CA HIS A 53 -16.55 0.86 -15.05
C HIS A 53 -15.96 -0.26 -15.90
N LYS A 54 -16.65 -0.67 -16.96
CA LYS A 54 -16.15 -1.71 -17.87
C LYS A 54 -14.79 -1.31 -18.44
N LEU A 55 -13.77 -2.12 -18.17
CA LEU A 55 -12.42 -1.89 -18.67
C LEU A 55 -12.28 -2.34 -20.12
N HIS A 56 -11.54 -1.57 -20.92
CA HIS A 56 -11.11 -1.97 -22.24
C HIS A 56 -9.93 -2.95 -22.15
N THR A 57 -9.60 -3.63 -23.25
CA THR A 57 -8.49 -4.59 -23.28
C THR A 57 -7.17 -4.02 -22.73
N PRO A 58 -6.75 -2.78 -23.06
CA PRO A 58 -5.53 -2.19 -22.49
C PRO A 58 -5.61 -1.99 -20.97
N GLY A 59 -6.73 -1.48 -20.44
CA GLY A 59 -6.90 -1.30 -18.99
C GLY A 59 -6.97 -2.63 -18.24
N ARG A 60 -7.50 -3.69 -18.85
CA ARG A 60 -7.44 -5.05 -18.26
C ARG A 60 -6.01 -5.57 -18.17
N VAL A 61 -5.22 -5.44 -19.24
CA VAL A 61 -3.81 -5.84 -19.23
C VAL A 61 -3.04 -5.04 -18.17
N PHE A 62 -3.25 -3.72 -18.11
CA PHE A 62 -2.69 -2.88 -17.06
C PHE A 62 -3.08 -3.35 -15.66
N THR A 63 -4.37 -3.64 -15.45
CA THR A 63 -4.90 -4.14 -14.18
C THR A 63 -4.24 -5.46 -13.77
N MET A 64 -4.00 -6.38 -14.71
CA MET A 64 -3.30 -7.64 -14.42
C MET A 64 -1.89 -7.40 -13.87
N PHE A 65 -1.13 -6.48 -14.47
CA PHE A 65 0.19 -6.12 -13.95
C PHE A 65 0.11 -5.41 -12.60
N LEU A 66 -0.85 -4.50 -12.42
CA LEU A 66 -1.08 -3.81 -11.16
C LEU A 66 -1.43 -4.78 -10.02
N MET A 67 -2.28 -5.78 -10.29
CA MET A 67 -2.62 -6.85 -9.34
C MET A 67 -1.39 -7.67 -8.95
N LEU A 68 -0.55 -8.05 -9.91
CA LEU A 68 0.70 -8.76 -9.64
C LEU A 68 1.66 -7.90 -8.79
N SER A 69 1.83 -6.62 -9.11
CA SER A 69 2.64 -5.72 -8.28
C SER A 69 2.07 -5.55 -6.87
N GLY A 70 0.74 -5.46 -6.75
CA GLY A 70 0.03 -5.38 -5.48
C GLY A 70 0.29 -6.60 -4.59
N ILE A 71 0.20 -7.82 -5.13
CA ILE A 71 0.41 -9.03 -4.34
C ILE A 71 1.87 -9.16 -3.85
N PHE A 72 2.85 -8.81 -4.68
CA PHE A 72 4.26 -8.76 -4.24
C PHE A 72 4.49 -7.73 -3.14
N THR A 73 3.82 -6.58 -3.24
CA THR A 73 3.89 -5.52 -2.22
C THR A 73 3.29 -5.99 -0.89
N MET A 74 2.15 -6.67 -0.92
CA MET A 74 1.54 -7.24 0.30
C MET A 74 2.41 -8.35 0.91
N PHE A 75 3.01 -9.23 0.10
CA PHE A 75 3.95 -10.24 0.61
C PHE A 75 5.18 -9.61 1.28
N TYR A 76 5.75 -8.58 0.66
CA TYR A 76 6.85 -7.83 1.27
C TYR A 76 6.44 -7.20 2.59
N ALA A 77 5.28 -6.52 2.62
CA ALA A 77 4.76 -5.89 3.82
C ALA A 77 4.51 -6.89 4.96
N MET A 78 3.91 -8.04 4.65
CA MET A 78 3.70 -9.11 5.62
C MET A 78 5.01 -9.67 6.16
N GLY A 79 6.02 -9.86 5.31
CA GLY A 79 7.36 -10.26 5.72
C GLY A 79 7.99 -9.30 6.72
N GLU A 80 7.86 -7.99 6.48
CA GLU A 80 8.38 -6.98 7.40
C GLU A 80 7.59 -6.90 8.72
N VAL A 81 6.26 -7.09 8.69
CA VAL A 81 5.44 -7.20 9.90
C VAL A 81 5.89 -8.38 10.76
N ILE A 82 6.09 -9.56 10.16
CA ILE A 82 6.59 -10.75 10.86
C ILE A 82 7.96 -10.46 11.46
N ARG A 83 8.88 -9.86 10.70
CA ARG A 83 10.20 -9.47 11.21
C ARG A 83 10.10 -8.51 12.38
N ALA A 84 9.25 -7.49 12.30
CA ALA A 84 9.07 -6.51 13.37
C ALA A 84 8.55 -7.15 14.68
N ILE A 85 7.67 -8.16 14.57
CA ILE A 85 7.20 -8.95 15.71
C ILE A 85 8.35 -9.80 16.27
N VAL A 86 9.07 -10.54 15.41
CA VAL A 86 10.16 -11.44 15.83
C VAL A 86 11.36 -10.69 16.41
N SER A 87 11.72 -9.54 15.85
CA SER A 87 12.83 -8.72 16.32
C SER A 87 12.51 -7.93 17.60
N GLY A 88 11.24 -7.93 18.04
CA GLY A 88 10.81 -7.15 19.20
C GLY A 88 10.96 -5.63 19.02
N GLU A 89 11.12 -5.16 17.78
CA GLU A 89 11.32 -3.74 17.45
C GLU A 89 10.13 -2.85 17.84
N PHE A 90 9.01 -3.45 18.23
CA PHE A 90 7.88 -2.75 18.85
C PHE A 90 8.28 -1.91 20.08
N ARG A 91 9.46 -2.15 20.67
CA ARG A 91 10.05 -1.29 21.72
C ARG A 91 10.46 0.13 21.25
N PHE A 92 10.45 0.45 19.96
CA PHE A 92 10.96 1.73 19.44
C PHE A 92 9.91 2.83 19.19
N VAL A 93 8.60 2.54 19.14
CA VAL A 93 7.55 3.58 19.05
C VAL A 93 6.93 3.86 20.42
N MET A 94 7.03 2.92 21.36
CA MET A 94 6.41 2.99 22.69
C MET A 94 7.46 3.12 23.80
N GLY A 95 8.50 3.92 23.57
CA GLY A 95 9.54 4.17 24.54
C GLY A 95 9.38 5.54 25.22
N ARG A 96 8.71 5.59 26.37
CA ARG A 96 9.20 6.31 27.55
C ARG A 96 8.78 5.57 28.82
N PRO A 97 9.72 5.03 29.63
CA PRO A 97 9.40 4.61 30.99
C PRO A 97 9.08 5.87 31.80
N PHE A 98 7.81 6.05 32.17
CA PHE A 98 7.29 7.17 32.96
C PHE A 98 7.77 7.16 34.44
N MET A 99 8.90 6.52 34.76
CA MET A 99 9.19 6.05 36.12
C MET A 99 10.28 6.80 36.91
N GLU A 100 10.75 7.97 36.44
CA GLU A 100 11.78 8.75 37.17
C GLU A 100 11.29 10.07 37.80
N GLN A 101 10.02 10.45 37.66
CA GLN A 101 9.50 11.70 38.27
C GLN A 101 8.78 11.53 39.61
N ALA A 102 8.75 10.31 40.18
CA ALA A 102 8.08 10.04 41.46
C ALA A 102 9.01 10.07 42.68
N LEU A 103 10.29 10.45 42.53
CA LEU A 103 11.29 10.43 43.60
C LEU A 103 12.13 11.73 43.72
N SER A 104 11.58 12.88 43.36
CA SER A 104 12.18 14.20 43.65
C SER A 104 11.22 15.09 44.41
#